data_AF-A0A3R6UYA2-F1
#
_entry.id   AF-A0A3R6UYA2-F1
#
_cell.length_a   1.000
_cell.length_b   1.000
_cell.length_c   1.000
_cell.angle_alpha   90.00
_cell.angle_beta   90.00
_cell.angle_gamma   90.00
#
_symmetry.space_group_name_H-M   'P 1'
#
loop_
_entity.id
_entity.type
_entity.pdbx_description
1 polymer ?
#
loop_
_entity_poly.entity_id
_entity_poly.type
_entity_poly.pdbx_seq_one_letter_code
_entity_poly.pdbx_strand_id
1 'polypeptide(L)'
;MSVWDVALTIINVILAIISGIGAYNSVKYFRKSKNLTIFAQTNKALVEVQKMLIKLPEALSSSNSSRRGKKGLSLHNALCDIGQELNVNLTEINSNIPAEYSGELRQLQNKDGFNLQTYINSYISGDAVKDNGIDSEDFNSCQAKLLEIQDYLKKVALETEEKLK
;
A
#
# COMPACT_ATOMS: atom_id res chain seq x y z
N MET A 1 -24.15 39.01 -46.21
CA MET A 1 -23.92 38.61 -44.80
C MET A 1 -24.27 39.81 -43.95
N SER A 2 -25.24 39.69 -43.04
CA SER A 2 -25.67 40.86 -42.24
C SER A 2 -24.59 41.20 -41.21
N VAL A 3 -24.48 42.47 -40.81
CA VAL A 3 -23.52 42.91 -39.77
C VAL A 3 -23.74 42.15 -38.46
N TRP A 4 -24.97 41.72 -38.21
CA TRP A 4 -25.36 40.88 -37.07
C TRP A 4 -24.76 39.47 -37.13
N ASP A 5 -24.72 38.84 -38.29
CA ASP A 5 -24.13 37.49 -38.45
C ASP A 5 -22.61 37.52 -38.19
N VAL A 6 -21.95 38.60 -38.63
CA VAL A 6 -20.51 38.82 -38.38
C VAL A 6 -20.25 39.01 -36.89
N ALA A 7 -21.06 39.81 -36.20
CA ALA A 7 -20.94 40.03 -34.75
C ALA A 7 -21.14 38.73 -33.94
N LEU A 8 -22.17 37.94 -34.28
CA LEU A 8 -22.44 36.64 -33.64
C LEU A 8 -21.32 35.63 -33.88
N THR A 9 -20.74 35.60 -35.08
CA THR A 9 -19.61 34.73 -35.41
C THR A 9 -18.39 35.04 -34.56
N ILE A 10 -18.06 36.34 -34.38
CA ILE A 10 -16.93 36.77 -33.53
C ILE A 10 -17.14 36.34 -32.08
N ILE A 11 -18.35 36.52 -31.54
CA ILE A 11 -18.68 36.11 -30.16
C ILE A 11 -18.51 34.59 -29.99
N ASN A 12 -18.99 33.79 -30.94
CA ASN A 12 -18.86 32.33 -30.89
C ASN A 12 -17.39 31.87 -30.96
N VAL A 13 -16.54 32.55 -31.75
CA VAL A 13 -15.10 32.27 -31.80
C VAL A 13 -14.43 32.59 -30.47
N ILE A 14 -14.76 33.70 -29.82
CA ILE A 14 -14.24 34.06 -28.50
C ILE A 14 -14.66 33.01 -27.45
N LEU A 15 -15.92 32.59 -27.45
CA LEU A 15 -16.42 31.55 -26.54
C LEU A 15 -15.71 30.20 -26.77
N ALA A 16 -15.43 29.83 -28.02
CA ALA A 16 -14.68 28.62 -28.35
C ALA A 16 -13.23 28.66 -27.80
N ILE A 17 -12.57 29.82 -27.88
CA ILE A 17 -11.22 30.02 -27.33
C ILE A 17 -11.26 29.90 -25.80
N ILE A 18 -12.20 30.59 -25.13
CA ILE A 18 -12.34 30.52 -23.66
C ILE A 18 -12.66 29.09 -23.21
N SER A 19 -13.53 28.38 -23.93
CA SER A 19 -13.86 26.97 -23.67
C SER A 19 -12.63 26.07 -23.82
N GLY A 20 -11.82 26.26 -24.85
CA GLY A 20 -10.58 25.52 -25.05
C GLY A 20 -9.57 25.73 -23.92
N ILE A 21 -9.39 26.97 -23.45
CA ILE A 21 -8.55 27.30 -22.29
C ILE A 21 -9.08 26.63 -21.02
N GLY A 22 -10.40 26.69 -20.82
CA GLY A 22 -11.08 26.04 -19.69
C GLY A 22 -10.84 24.53 -19.68
N ALA A 23 -11.08 23.85 -20.81
CA ALA A 23 -10.88 22.41 -20.95
C ALA A 23 -9.43 21.99 -20.68
N TYR A 24 -8.45 22.76 -21.18
CA TYR A 24 -7.04 22.51 -20.91
C TYR A 24 -6.72 22.61 -19.41
N ASN A 25 -7.18 23.67 -18.76
CA ASN A 25 -6.98 23.87 -17.33
C ASN A 25 -7.66 22.75 -16.52
N SER A 26 -8.89 22.37 -16.85
CA SER A 26 -9.61 21.29 -16.17
C SER A 26 -8.87 19.96 -16.24
N VAL A 27 -8.30 19.60 -17.41
CA VAL A 27 -7.50 18.38 -17.56
C VAL A 27 -6.22 18.46 -16.71
N LYS A 28 -5.55 19.63 -16.68
CA LYS A 28 -4.37 19.85 -15.84
C LYS A 28 -4.70 19.69 -14.35
N TYR A 29 -5.77 20.30 -13.87
CA TYR A 29 -6.22 20.18 -12.47
C TYR A 29 -6.65 18.76 -12.13
N PHE A 30 -7.34 18.07 -13.04
CA PHE A 30 -7.72 16.67 -12.85
C PHE A 30 -6.50 15.77 -12.68
N ARG A 31 -5.48 15.92 -13.53
CA ARG A 31 -4.21 15.17 -13.40
C ARG A 31 -3.51 15.46 -12.08
N LYS A 32 -3.42 16.73 -11.68
CA LYS A 32 -2.82 17.12 -10.41
C LYS A 32 -3.59 16.53 -9.22
N SER A 33 -4.91 16.59 -9.24
CA SER A 33 -5.76 16.00 -8.20
C SER A 33 -5.58 14.48 -8.12
N LYS A 34 -5.53 13.78 -9.26
CA LYS A 34 -5.30 12.34 -9.31
C LYS A 34 -3.95 11.98 -8.66
N ASN A 35 -2.88 12.71 -9.01
CA ASN A 35 -1.55 12.49 -8.44
C ASN A 35 -1.52 12.76 -6.92
N LEU A 36 -2.26 13.77 -6.43
CA LEU A 36 -2.39 14.01 -4.98
C LEU A 36 -3.07 12.85 -4.27
N THR A 37 -4.16 12.32 -4.85
CA THR A 37 -4.84 11.16 -4.29
C THR A 37 -3.93 9.94 -4.25
N ILE A 38 -3.21 9.65 -5.34
CA ILE A 38 -2.21 8.57 -5.41
C ILE A 38 -1.15 8.75 -4.32
N PHE A 39 -0.60 9.96 -4.17
CA PHE A 39 0.42 10.24 -3.17
C PHE A 39 -0.10 10.01 -1.74
N ALA A 40 -1.30 10.49 -1.41
CA ALA A 40 -1.91 10.29 -0.10
C ALA A 40 -2.16 8.80 0.19
N GLN A 41 -2.69 8.08 -0.80
CA GLN A 41 -2.96 6.65 -0.75
C GLN A 41 -1.70 5.81 -0.56
N THR A 42 -0.64 6.08 -1.34
CA THR A 42 0.66 5.41 -1.23
C THR A 42 1.30 5.68 0.14
N ASN A 43 1.22 6.91 0.65
CA ASN A 43 1.73 7.22 1.99
C ASN A 43 0.95 6.51 3.09
N LYS A 44 -0.38 6.39 2.96
CA LYS A 44 -1.17 5.60 3.91
C LYS A 44 -0.70 4.14 3.89
N ALA A 45 -0.50 3.54 2.71
CA ALA A 45 0.05 2.19 2.61
C ALA A 45 1.47 2.07 3.22
N LEU A 46 2.34 3.06 3.05
CA LEU A 46 3.66 3.11 3.68
C LEU A 46 3.58 3.05 5.20
N VAL A 47 2.67 3.82 5.81
CA VAL A 47 2.46 3.82 7.26
C VAL A 47 2.02 2.44 7.74
N GLU A 48 1.14 1.76 7.01
CA GLU A 48 0.70 0.41 7.36
C GLU A 48 1.82 -0.63 7.24
N VAL A 49 2.67 -0.56 6.21
CA VAL A 49 3.87 -1.43 6.10
C VAL A 49 4.83 -1.19 7.26
N GLN A 50 5.03 0.06 7.67
CA GLN A 50 5.88 0.40 8.81
C GLN A 50 5.34 -0.19 10.12
N LYS A 51 4.03 -0.12 10.35
CA LYS A 51 3.39 -0.78 11.50
C LYS A 51 3.66 -2.29 11.49
N MET A 52 3.54 -2.95 10.34
CA MET A 52 3.86 -4.37 10.21
C MET A 52 5.32 -4.68 10.56
N LEU A 53 6.27 -3.87 10.07
CA LEU A 53 7.70 -4.04 10.36
C LEU A 53 8.04 -3.82 11.83
N ILE A 54 7.32 -2.94 12.53
CA ILE A 54 7.45 -2.72 13.98
C ILE A 54 6.86 -3.88 14.77
N LYS A 55 5.73 -4.43 14.31
CA LYS A 55 4.99 -5.50 15.00
C LYS A 55 5.65 -6.87 14.81
N LEU A 56 6.23 -7.13 13.64
CA LEU A 56 6.79 -8.44 13.30
C LEU A 56 7.84 -8.95 14.34
N PRO A 57 8.77 -8.14 14.86
CA PRO A 57 9.68 -8.54 15.95
C PRO A 57 8.99 -8.98 17.25
N GLU A 58 7.75 -8.56 17.52
CA GLU A 58 6.99 -9.02 18.69
C GLU A 58 6.64 -10.52 18.58
N ALA A 59 6.44 -11.03 17.36
CA ALA A 59 6.20 -12.46 17.13
C ALA A 59 7.44 -13.29 17.49
N LEU A 60 8.63 -12.81 17.08
CA LEU A 60 9.90 -13.45 17.42
C LEU A 60 10.16 -13.40 18.94
N SER A 61 9.83 -12.28 19.58
CA SER A 61 9.97 -12.10 21.03
C SER A 61 9.04 -13.03 21.83
N SER A 62 7.80 -13.21 21.36
CA SER A 62 6.83 -14.16 21.93
C SER A 62 7.30 -15.61 21.77
N SER A 63 7.78 -15.98 20.59
CA SER A 63 8.40 -17.28 20.31
C SER A 63 9.58 -17.57 21.25
N ASN A 64 10.52 -16.64 21.36
CA ASN A 64 11.70 -16.79 22.24
C ASN A 64 11.31 -16.88 23.72
N SER A 65 10.28 -16.15 24.16
CA SER A 65 9.79 -16.21 25.53
C SER A 65 9.11 -17.54 25.85
N SER A 66 8.38 -18.11 24.89
CA SER A 66 7.76 -19.43 25.00
C SER A 66 8.80 -20.54 25.10
N ARG A 67 9.83 -20.52 24.23
CA ARG A 67 10.97 -21.48 24.30
C ARG A 67 11.70 -21.46 25.64
N ARG A 68 11.76 -20.29 26.31
CA ARG A 68 12.37 -20.14 27.64
C ARG A 68 11.48 -20.64 28.79
N GLY A 69 10.29 -21.17 28.50
CA GLY A 69 9.41 -21.78 29.49
C GLY A 69 8.74 -20.79 30.45
N LYS A 70 8.54 -19.53 30.03
CA LYS A 70 7.77 -18.56 30.84
C LYS A 70 6.34 -19.06 31.02
N LYS A 71 5.96 -19.39 32.26
CA LYS A 71 4.60 -19.83 32.62
C LYS A 71 3.59 -18.70 32.38
N GLY A 72 2.43 -19.05 31.82
CA GLY A 72 1.29 -18.14 31.67
C GLY A 72 1.13 -17.43 30.31
N LEU A 73 2.02 -17.68 29.34
CA LEU A 73 1.90 -17.12 27.97
C LEU A 73 1.51 -18.22 26.97
N SER A 74 0.33 -18.11 26.36
CA SER A 74 -0.02 -18.95 25.20
C SER A 74 0.66 -18.35 23.97
N LEU A 75 1.71 -19.01 23.45
CA LEU A 75 2.38 -18.59 22.22
C LEU A 75 1.39 -18.48 21.07
N HIS A 76 0.47 -19.43 20.98
CA HIS A 76 -0.57 -19.44 19.96
C HIS A 76 -1.45 -18.18 20.04
N ASN A 77 -1.92 -17.80 21.23
CA ASN A 77 -2.78 -16.62 21.36
C ASN A 77 -2.02 -15.34 21.00
N ALA A 78 -0.78 -15.20 21.49
CA ALA A 78 0.04 -14.03 21.18
C ALA A 78 0.34 -13.91 19.68
N LEU A 79 0.64 -15.03 19.00
CA LEU A 79 0.84 -15.04 17.56
C LEU A 79 -0.47 -14.79 16.81
N CYS A 80 -1.60 -15.31 17.27
CA CYS A 80 -2.90 -15.06 16.66
C CYS A 80 -3.26 -13.57 16.69
N ASP A 81 -3.09 -12.90 17.83
CA ASP A 81 -3.32 -11.46 17.98
C ASP A 81 -2.42 -10.66 17.02
N ILE A 82 -1.12 -11.02 16.95
CA ILE A 82 -0.17 -10.39 16.02
C ILE A 82 -0.57 -10.67 14.56
N GLY A 83 -0.97 -11.89 14.23
CA GLY A 83 -1.42 -12.28 12.90
C GLY A 83 -2.66 -11.51 12.45
N GLN A 84 -3.61 -11.27 13.36
CA GLN A 84 -4.79 -10.45 13.10
C GLN A 84 -4.41 -8.99 12.81
N GLU A 85 -3.53 -8.39 13.61
CA GLU A 85 -3.04 -7.03 13.36
C GLU A 85 -2.35 -6.94 11.99
N LEU A 86 -1.39 -7.84 11.72
CA LEU A 86 -0.67 -7.89 10.45
C LEU A 86 -1.61 -8.07 9.25
N ASN A 87 -2.66 -8.89 9.40
CA ASN A 87 -3.65 -9.10 8.35
C ASN A 87 -4.49 -7.84 8.08
N VAL A 88 -4.85 -7.10 9.13
CA VAL A 88 -5.54 -5.81 8.99
C VAL A 88 -4.65 -4.81 8.25
N ASN A 89 -3.37 -4.69 8.63
CA ASN A 89 -2.44 -3.81 7.94
C ASN A 89 -2.25 -4.21 6.47
N LEU A 90 -2.11 -5.50 6.16
CA LEU A 90 -1.98 -5.98 4.79
C LEU A 90 -3.23 -5.69 3.96
N THR A 91 -4.42 -5.82 4.56
CA THR A 91 -5.68 -5.47 3.91
C THR A 91 -5.77 -3.98 3.62
N GLU A 92 -5.36 -3.12 4.56
CA GLU A 92 -5.29 -1.68 4.35
C GLU A 92 -4.28 -1.30 3.26
N ILE A 93 -3.13 -1.96 3.18
CA ILE A 93 -2.17 -1.73 2.08
C ILE A 93 -2.86 -2.02 0.74
N ASN A 94 -3.50 -3.19 0.63
CA ASN A 94 -4.17 -3.64 -0.59
C ASN A 94 -5.37 -2.77 -0.98
N SER A 95 -6.07 -2.16 -0.02
CA SER A 95 -7.23 -1.30 -0.27
C SER A 95 -6.86 0.13 -0.65
N ASN A 96 -5.72 0.62 -0.13
CA ASN A 96 -5.28 1.99 -0.37
C ASN A 96 -4.37 2.12 -1.60
N ILE A 97 -3.72 1.06 -2.09
CA ILE A 97 -2.89 1.17 -3.29
C ILE A 97 -3.73 1.47 -4.55
N PRO A 98 -3.32 2.46 -5.38
CA PRO A 98 -3.94 2.70 -6.67
C PRO A 98 -3.83 1.50 -7.62
N ALA A 99 -4.85 1.29 -8.46
CA ALA A 99 -4.92 0.15 -9.38
C ALA A 99 -3.66 0.00 -10.27
N GLU A 100 -3.06 1.12 -10.68
CA GLU A 100 -1.84 1.19 -11.52
C GLU A 100 -0.63 0.50 -10.88
N TYR A 101 -0.55 0.46 -9.55
CA TYR A 101 0.57 -0.11 -8.79
C TYR A 101 0.20 -1.45 -8.11
N SER A 102 -1.08 -1.82 -8.14
CA SER A 102 -1.59 -3.03 -7.47
C SER A 102 -1.01 -4.33 -8.03
N GLY A 103 -0.69 -4.38 -9.33
CA GLY A 103 -0.14 -5.56 -9.98
C GLY A 103 1.26 -5.91 -9.49
N GLU A 104 2.15 -4.91 -9.42
CA GLU A 104 3.52 -5.08 -8.95
C GLU A 104 3.55 -5.34 -7.43
N LEU A 105 2.70 -4.67 -6.65
CA LEU A 105 2.53 -5.00 -5.23
C LEU A 105 2.15 -6.48 -5.03
N ARG A 106 1.18 -6.99 -5.81
CA ARG A 106 0.78 -8.41 -5.74
C ARG A 106 1.92 -9.35 -6.12
N GLN A 107 2.75 -8.98 -7.09
CA GLN A 107 3.94 -9.77 -7.41
C GLN A 107 4.93 -9.80 -6.25
N LEU A 108 5.20 -8.66 -5.62
CA LEU A 108 6.09 -8.58 -4.45
C LEU A 108 5.56 -9.40 -3.26
N GLN A 109 4.24 -9.42 -3.04
CA GLN A 109 3.61 -10.24 -2.00
C GLN A 109 3.68 -11.76 -2.29
N ASN A 110 3.87 -12.15 -3.55
CA ASN A 110 3.80 -13.53 -4.04
C ASN A 110 5.06 -13.89 -4.86
N LYS A 111 6.23 -13.65 -4.29
CA LYS A 111 7.53 -13.77 -4.97
C LYS A 111 8.34 -14.91 -4.35
N ASP A 112 9.14 -15.58 -5.18
CA ASP A 112 10.09 -16.62 -4.74
C ASP A 112 9.41 -17.81 -4.01
N GLY A 113 8.17 -18.13 -4.40
CA GLY A 113 7.39 -19.20 -3.76
C GLY A 113 6.82 -18.82 -2.38
N PHE A 114 7.13 -17.63 -1.87
CA PHE A 114 6.61 -17.11 -0.61
C PHE A 114 5.35 -16.28 -0.84
N ASN A 115 4.31 -16.54 -0.05
CA ASN A 115 3.06 -15.79 -0.07
C ASN A 115 2.84 -15.11 1.28
N LEU A 116 2.92 -13.78 1.29
CA LEU A 116 2.85 -12.98 2.51
C LEU A 116 1.53 -13.17 3.26
N GLN A 117 0.41 -13.21 2.53
CA GLN A 117 -0.92 -13.41 3.12
C GLN A 117 -1.04 -14.78 3.78
N THR A 118 -0.53 -15.83 3.13
CA THR A 118 -0.56 -17.20 3.63
C THR A 118 0.28 -17.32 4.90
N TYR A 119 1.47 -16.71 4.90
CA TYR A 119 2.31 -16.69 6.09
C TYR A 119 1.65 -15.94 7.26
N ILE A 120 1.06 -14.77 7.03
CA ILE A 120 0.33 -14.05 8.09
C ILE A 120 -0.85 -14.87 8.61
N ASN A 121 -1.60 -15.52 7.73
CA ASN A 121 -2.70 -16.39 8.11
C ASN A 121 -2.23 -17.60 8.94
N SER A 122 -1.01 -18.08 8.73
CA SER A 122 -0.43 -19.17 9.53
C SER A 122 -0.22 -18.80 11.00
N TYR A 123 -0.06 -17.50 11.33
CA TYR A 123 -0.07 -17.04 12.72
C TYR A 123 -1.46 -17.15 13.35
N ILE A 124 -2.52 -16.89 12.56
CA ILE A 124 -3.91 -16.93 13.01
C ILE A 124 -4.39 -18.39 13.19
N SER A 125 -4.06 -19.27 12.24
CA SER A 125 -4.41 -20.70 12.31
C SER A 125 -3.54 -21.46 13.32
N GLY A 126 -2.36 -20.94 13.65
CA GLY A 126 -1.39 -21.59 14.53
C GLY A 126 -0.39 -22.48 13.79
N ASP A 127 -0.52 -22.64 12.47
CA ASP A 127 0.38 -23.45 11.64
C ASP A 127 1.83 -22.94 11.62
N ALA A 128 2.03 -21.66 11.96
CA ALA A 128 3.36 -21.07 12.10
C ALA A 128 4.16 -21.60 13.29
N VAL A 129 3.51 -22.24 14.27
CA VAL A 129 4.16 -22.73 15.48
C VAL A 129 4.73 -24.12 15.22
N LYS A 130 6.06 -24.18 15.02
CA LYS A 130 6.83 -25.43 14.93
C LYS A 130 7.74 -25.54 16.14
N ASP A 131 7.71 -26.67 16.85
CA ASP A 131 8.56 -26.95 18.01
C ASP A 131 8.61 -25.82 19.06
N ASN A 132 7.43 -25.30 19.44
CA ASN A 132 7.26 -24.17 20.38
C ASN A 132 7.95 -22.85 19.94
N GLY A 133 8.12 -22.63 18.64
CA GLY A 133 8.57 -21.35 18.10
C GLY A 133 8.14 -21.11 16.67
N ILE A 134 8.59 -19.99 16.12
CA ILE A 134 8.42 -19.67 14.70
C ILE A 134 9.66 -20.10 13.90
N ASP A 135 9.43 -20.46 12.64
CA ASP A 135 10.50 -20.75 11.69
C ASP A 135 11.26 -19.46 11.33
N SER A 136 12.59 -19.48 11.50
CA SER A 136 13.43 -18.31 11.26
C SER A 136 13.60 -17.98 9.78
N GLU A 137 13.50 -18.96 8.89
CA GLU A 137 13.60 -18.76 7.44
C GLU A 137 12.32 -18.10 6.90
N ASP A 138 11.15 -18.61 7.32
CA ASP A 138 9.85 -18.02 6.97
C ASP A 138 9.71 -16.59 7.54
N PHE A 139 10.17 -16.38 8.79
CA PHE A 139 10.21 -15.05 9.42
C PHE A 139 11.09 -14.06 8.64
N ASN A 140 12.32 -14.46 8.30
CA ASN A 140 13.24 -13.60 7.56
C ASN A 140 12.72 -13.30 6.16
N SER A 141 12.09 -14.27 5.51
CA SER A 141 11.42 -14.10 4.22
C SER A 141 10.29 -13.08 4.32
N CYS A 142 9.43 -13.19 5.34
CA CYS A 142 8.37 -12.22 5.62
C CYS A 142 8.94 -10.80 5.80
N GLN A 143 9.98 -10.65 6.64
CA GLN A 143 10.62 -9.37 6.88
C GLN A 143 11.21 -8.77 5.60
N ALA A 144 11.94 -9.57 4.82
CA ALA A 144 12.52 -9.13 3.54
C ALA A 144 11.43 -8.66 2.56
N LYS A 145 10.30 -9.38 2.47
CA LYS A 145 9.18 -8.98 1.60
C LYS A 145 8.54 -7.68 2.05
N LEU A 146 8.35 -7.47 3.35
CA LEU A 146 7.84 -6.19 3.85
C LEU A 146 8.80 -5.02 3.55
N LEU A 147 10.11 -5.26 3.59
CA LEU A 147 11.11 -4.26 3.18
C LEU A 147 11.07 -3.98 1.67
N GLU A 148 10.99 -5.02 0.82
CA GLU A 148 10.81 -4.87 -0.63
C GLU A 148 9.56 -4.03 -0.96
N ILE A 149 8.44 -4.32 -0.29
CA ILE A 149 7.18 -3.56 -0.44
C ILE A 149 7.36 -2.12 0.03
N GLN A 150 8.04 -1.89 1.15
CA GLN A 150 8.31 -0.54 1.66
C GLN A 150 9.10 0.28 0.64
N ASP A 151 10.17 -0.27 0.08
CA ASP A 151 11.02 0.44 -0.87
C ASP A 151 10.30 0.70 -2.20
N TYR A 152 9.49 -0.25 -2.66
CA TYR A 152 8.60 -0.05 -3.80
C TYR A 152 7.66 1.14 -3.58
N LEU A 153 6.97 1.16 -2.45
CA LEU A 153 6.03 2.22 -2.11
C LEU A 153 6.72 3.59 -1.98
N LYS A 154 7.94 3.65 -1.42
CA LYS A 154 8.74 4.89 -1.37
C LYS A 154 9.05 5.39 -2.77
N LYS A 155 9.42 4.49 -3.69
CA LYS A 155 9.69 4.84 -5.09
C LYS A 155 8.43 5.41 -5.76
N VAL A 156 7.29 4.77 -5.59
CA VAL A 156 6.00 5.27 -6.11
C VAL A 156 5.64 6.64 -5.53
N ALA A 157 5.87 6.85 -4.23
CA ALA A 157 5.62 8.13 -3.58
C ALA A 157 6.50 9.24 -4.17
N LEU A 158 7.80 8.99 -4.35
CA LEU A 158 8.76 9.93 -4.95
C LEU A 158 8.39 10.26 -6.41
N GLU A 159 8.11 9.26 -7.24
CA GLU A 159 7.69 9.46 -8.63
C GLU A 159 6.39 10.29 -8.74
N THR A 160 5.48 10.11 -7.78
CA THR A 160 4.22 10.87 -7.75
C THR A 160 4.44 12.29 -7.24
N GLU A 161 5.31 12.48 -6.27
CA GLU A 161 5.71 13.79 -5.76
C GLU A 161 6.39 14.64 -6.84
N GLU A 162 7.26 14.05 -7.66
CA GLU A 162 7.87 14.72 -8.81
C GLU A 162 6.84 15.20 -9.83
N LYS A 163 5.78 14.41 -10.09
CA LYS A 163 4.68 14.79 -10.98
C LYS A 163 3.74 15.86 -10.38
N LEU A 164 3.90 16.19 -9.11
CA LEU A 164 3.13 17.23 -8.42
C LEU A 164 3.82 18.59 -8.39
N LYS A 165 5.15 18.61 -8.56
CA LYS A 165 5.99 19.81 -8.68
C LYS A 165 5.80 20.46 -10.06
#